data_AF-A0A7V6ZWC2-F1
#
_entry.id   AF-A0A7V6ZWC2-F1
#
_cell.length_a   1.000
_cell.length_b   1.000
_cell.length_c   1.000
_cell.angle_alpha   90.00
_cell.angle_beta   90.00
_cell.angle_gamma   90.00
#
_symmetry.space_group_name_H-M   'P 1'
#
loop_
_entity.id
_entity.type
_entity.pdbx_description
1 polymer ?
#
loop_
_entity_poly.entity_id
_entity_poly.type
_entity_poly.pdbx_seq_one_letter_code
_entity_poly.pdbx_strand_id
1 'polypeptide(L)' 'MIGFLREFKRLFKPQQEKRGYFVHTSNGKIMLCKILNEYDTQDEAREDLVSLVTHKITEEDLYEKFLKRQSW' A
#
# COMPACT_ATOMS: atom_id res chain seq x y z
N MET A 1 3.40 12.79 36.36
CA MET A 1 3.21 11.65 35.42
C MET A 1 2.28 11.93 34.23
N ILE A 2 1.33 12.88 34.30
CA ILE A 2 0.36 13.11 33.21
C ILE A 2 0.99 13.80 31.97
N GLY A 3 1.97 14.69 32.18
CA GLY A 3 2.65 15.40 31.08
C GLY A 3 3.51 14.50 30.18
N PHE A 4 4.19 13.51 30.76
CA PHE A 4 5.05 12.57 30.01
C PHE A 4 4.23 11.68 29.06
N LEU A 5 3.07 11.20 29.51
CA LEU A 5 2.14 10.41 28.68
C LEU A 5 1.54 11.22 27.52
N ARG A 6 1.32 12.52 27.72
CA ARG A 6 0.81 13.42 26.68
C ARG A 6 1.86 13.71 25.60
N GLU A 7 3.12 13.85 25.99
CA GLU A 7 4.25 14.03 25.06
C GLU A 7 4.50 12.73 24.25
N PHE A 8 4.44 11.56 24.90
CA PHE A 8 4.55 10.25 24.24
C PHE A 8 3.49 10.03 23.16
N LYS A 9 2.22 10.34 23.45
CA LYS A 9 1.13 10.23 22.46
C LYS A 9 1.30 11.18 21.25
N ARG A 10 2.01 12.31 21.42
CA ARG A 10 2.28 13.25 20.33
C ARG A 10 3.39 12.76 19.41
N LEU A 11 4.38 12.06 19.97
CA LEU A 11 5.51 11.47 19.23
C LEU A 11 5.09 10.24 18.43
N PHE A 12 4.16 9.45 18.95
CA PHE A 12 3.61 8.26 18.28
C PHE A 12 2.19 8.53 17.76
N LYS A 13 2.03 9.52 16.87
CA LYS A 13 0.82 9.58 16.06
C LYS A 13 0.81 8.34 15.15
N PRO A 14 -0.27 7.53 15.14
CA PRO A 14 -0.38 6.44 14.17
C PRO A 14 -0.27 7.04 12.78
N GLN A 15 0.69 6.56 11.99
CA GLN A 15 0.85 6.99 10.61
C GLN A 15 -0.45 6.64 9.88
N GLN A 16 -1.08 7.63 9.23
CA GLN A 16 -2.30 7.35 8.46
C GLN A 16 -1.92 6.36 7.36
N GLU A 17 -2.46 5.14 7.45
CA GLU A 17 -2.24 4.12 6.44
C GLU A 17 -2.92 4.57 5.15
N LYS A 18 -2.11 4.80 4.10
CA LYS A 18 -2.64 5.05 2.76
C LYS A 18 -3.37 3.78 2.30
N ARG A 19 -4.67 3.88 2.07
CA ARG A 19 -5.48 2.77 1.53
C ARG A 19 -6.18 3.23 0.25
N GLY A 20 -5.79 2.62 -0.85
CA GLY A 20 -6.38 2.88 -2.17
C GLY A 20 -7.17 1.68 -2.67
N TYR A 21 -8.35 1.95 -3.22
CA TYR A 21 -9.19 0.95 -3.89
C TYR A 21 -9.74 1.55 -5.17
N PHE A 22 -9.89 0.73 -6.21
CA PHE A 22 -10.59 1.11 -7.42
C PHE A 22 -11.56 0.01 -7.86
N VAL A 23 -12.58 0.41 -8.61
CA VAL A 23 -13.55 -0.52 -9.19
C VAL A 23 -13.21 -0.71 -10.66
N HIS A 24 -12.94 -1.95 -11.05
CA HIS A 24 -12.69 -2.33 -12.43
C HIS A 24 -13.88 -3.12 -12.98
N THR A 25 -14.42 -2.68 -14.12
CA THR A 25 -15.46 -3.41 -14.83
C THR A 25 -14.90 -3.98 -16.11
N SER A 26 -14.99 -5.30 -16.29
CA SER A 26 -14.53 -6.00 -17.49
C SER A 26 -15.37 -7.24 -17.76
N ASN A 27 -15.75 -7.45 -19.02
CA ASN A 27 -16.58 -8.58 -19.48
C ASN A 27 -17.86 -8.79 -18.64
N GLY A 28 -18.55 -7.69 -18.30
CA GLY A 28 -19.79 -7.71 -17.50
C GLY A 28 -19.59 -8.04 -16.02
N LYS A 29 -18.34 -8.21 -15.56
CA LYS A 29 -18.00 -8.41 -14.14
C LYS A 29 -17.49 -7.12 -13.53
N ILE A 30 -17.88 -6.88 -12.28
CA ILE A 30 -17.42 -5.76 -11.46
C ILE A 30 -16.46 -6.33 -10.41
N MET A 31 -15.25 -5.79 -10.34
CA MET A 31 -14.20 -6.21 -9.42
C MET A 31 -13.80 -5.05 -8.53
N LEU A 32 -13.69 -5.31 -7.23
CA LEU A 32 -13.06 -4.40 -6.28
C LEU A 32 -11.59 -4.75 -6.20
N CYS A 33 -10.73 -3.81 -6.56
CA CYS A 33 -9.28 -4.00 -6.61
C CYS A 33 -8.61 -3.14 -5.53
N LYS A 34 -7.76 -3.76 -4.71
CA LYS A 34 -6.88 -3.06 -3.77
C LYS A 34 -5.65 -2.56 -4.52
N ILE A 35 -5.26 -1.31 -4.29
CA ILE A 35 -3.98 -0.78 -4.79
C ILE A 35 -2.89 -1.32 -3.86
N LEU A 36 -2.01 -2.16 -4.40
CA LEU A 36 -0.89 -2.74 -3.65
C LEU A 36 0.33 -1.82 -3.67
N ASN A 37 0.58 -1.14 -4.78
CA ASN A 37 1.63 -0.14 -4.94
C ASN A 37 1.36 0.72 -6.20
N GLU A 38 2.07 1.84 -6.31
CA GLU A 38 2.11 2.71 -7.50
C GLU A 38 3.47 2.58 -8.17
N TYR A 39 3.55 2.80 -9.48
CA TYR A 39 4.79 2.67 -10.24
C TYR A 39 4.88 3.78 -11.30
N ASP A 40 6.09 4.25 -11.59
CA ASP A 40 6.32 5.26 -12.63
C ASP A 40 6.33 4.62 -14.03
N THR A 41 6.66 3.33 -14.10
CA THR A 41 6.76 2.58 -15.36
C THR A 41 5.98 1.26 -15.29
N GLN A 42 5.52 0.81 -16.46
CA GLN A 42 4.81 -0.46 -16.57
C GLN A 42 5.72 -1.67 -16.32
N ASP A 43 7.01 -1.56 -16.63
CA ASP A 43 7.98 -2.64 -16.46
C ASP A 43 8.22 -2.96 -14.98
N GLU A 44 8.39 -1.94 -14.13
CA GLU A 44 8.50 -2.12 -12.67
C GLU A 44 7.26 -2.83 -12.09
N ALA A 45 6.07 -2.40 -12.52
CA ALA A 45 4.82 -3.02 -12.09
C ALA A 45 4.73 -4.49 -12.53
N ARG A 46 5.23 -4.81 -13.72
CA ARG A 46 5.26 -6.17 -14.26
C ARG A 46 6.23 -7.07 -13.50
N GLU A 47 7.41 -6.57 -13.15
CA GLU A 47 8.41 -7.32 -12.37
C GLU A 47 7.90 -7.68 -10.98
N ASP A 48 7.29 -6.73 -10.27
CA ASP A 48 6.69 -6.96 -8.97
C ASP A 48 5.48 -7.92 -9.08
N LEU A 49 4.66 -7.81 -10.14
CA LEU A 49 3.58 -8.77 -10.40
C LEU A 49 4.11 -10.20 -10.61
N VAL A 50 5.16 -10.37 -11.42
CA VAL A 50 5.80 -11.68 -11.63
C VAL A 50 6.34 -12.22 -10.31
N SER A 51 6.96 -11.37 -9.50
CA SER A 51 7.49 -11.75 -8.18
C SER A 51 6.37 -12.16 -7.22
N LEU A 52 5.23 -11.47 -7.26
CA LEU A 52 4.05 -11.77 -6.44
C LEU A 52 3.44 -13.11 -6.83
N VAL A 53 3.17 -13.35 -8.12
CA VAL A 53 2.57 -14.63 -8.58
C VAL A 53 3.51 -15.82 -8.41
N THR A 54 4.83 -15.59 -8.42
CA THR A 54 5.84 -16.61 -8.13
C THR A 54 6.17 -16.75 -6.65
N HIS A 55 5.42 -16.07 -5.76
CA HIS A 55 5.56 -16.13 -4.31
C HIS A 55 6.96 -15.74 -3.79
N LYS A 56 7.68 -14.90 -4.54
CA LYS A 56 8.97 -14.32 -4.12
C LYS A 56 8.79 -13.13 -3.18
N ILE A 57 7.65 -12.44 -3.30
CA ILE A 57 7.21 -11.35 -2.43
C ILE A 57 5.74 -11.57 -2.07
N THR A 58 5.28 -10.88 -1.04
CA THR A 58 3.90 -10.90 -0.55
C THR A 58 3.17 -9.61 -0.91
N GLU A 59 1.84 -9.61 -0.77
CA GLU A 59 1.05 -8.36 -0.88
C GLU A 59 1.44 -7.35 0.21
N GLU A 60 1.86 -7.81 1.39
CA GLU A 60 2.30 -6.97 2.50
C GLU A 60 3.61 -6.25 2.15
N ASP A 61 4.55 -6.93 1.50
CA ASP A 61 5.80 -6.31 1.03
C ASP A 61 5.53 -5.16 0.04
N LEU A 62 4.59 -5.36 -0.90
CA LEU A 62 4.17 -4.32 -1.85
C LEU A 62 3.49 -3.16 -1.14
N TYR A 63 2.62 -3.47 -0.19
CA TYR A 63 1.88 -2.47 0.57
C TYR A 63 2.80 -1.64 1.48
N GLU A 64 3.83 -2.24 2.08
CA GLU A 64 4.85 -1.48 2.81
C GLU A 64 5.60 -0.49 1.92
N LYS A 65 5.95 -0.90 0.69
CA LYS A 65 6.59 0.00 -0.28
C LYS A 65 5.67 1.17 -0.61
N PHE A 66 4.37 0.89 -0.80
CA PHE A 66 3.35 1.91 -1.05
C PHE A 66 3.24 2.92 0.10
N LEU A 67 3.21 2.46 1.35
CA LEU A 67 3.17 3.33 2.53
C LEU A 67 4.42 4.20 2.68
N LYS A 68 5.59 3.70 2.24
CA LYS A 68 6.87 4.42 2.28
C LYS A 68 7.00 5.45 1.16
N ARG A 69 6.31 5.28 0.02
CA ARG A 69 6.31 6.25 -1.08
C ARG A 69 5.58 7.53 -0.67
N GLN A 70 6.15 8.68 -1.02
CA GLN A 70 5.51 9.98 -0.88
C GLN A 70 4.57 10.32 -2.05
N SER A 71 4.47 9.46 -3.07
CA SER A 71 3.46 9.61 -4.10
C SER A 71 2.08 9.29 -3.51
N TRP A 72 1.13 10.19 -3.78
CA TRP A 72 -0.03 10.55 -2.97
C TRP A 72 0.26 11.24 -1.63
#